data_AF-A0A8S3H752-F1
#
_entry.id   AF-A0A8S3H752-F1
#
_cell.length_a   1.000
_cell.length_b   1.000
_cell.length_c   1.000
_cell.angle_alpha   90.00
_cell.angle_beta   90.00
_cell.angle_gamma   90.00
#
_symmetry.space_group_name_H-M   'P 1'
#
loop_
_entity.id
_entity.type
_entity.pdbx_description
1 polymer ?
#
loop_
_entity_poly.entity_id
_entity_poly.type
_entity_poly.pdbx_seq_one_letter_code
_entity_poly.pdbx_strand_id
1 'polypeptide(L)'
;MDQYSSRMEIIRVGAFKQSSDKQQKQYISNGNLHELDSSQDQEYQALFKNKGKRKAKNVFQCVDAEYRLWKSRSALQFNSKEDCMALRSSTAVISIGGADGSELLGILQSLGSCHGILVEISSFACAEARANGIEHVIESDVMDAAQEVVLKLLNWQEKGQVSSVLFSCQSVLHELPTRSSKFTREEFLKAYLEPLIASGLRTMFYAREPCSPVNWSQETDSVAIRLFKLDKTDIEDVANEIAKKLSIQRL
;
A
#
# COMPACT_ATOMS: atom_id res chain seq x y z
N MET A 1 24.20 -3.54 25.43
CA MET A 1 23.09 -2.58 25.47
C MET A 1 22.11 -2.98 24.39
N ASP A 2 21.23 -3.93 24.69
CA ASP A 2 20.19 -4.45 23.77
C ASP A 2 18.80 -4.08 24.32
N GLN A 3 18.47 -2.80 24.31
CA GLN A 3 17.16 -2.33 24.74
C GLN A 3 16.61 -1.44 23.64
N TYR A 4 15.97 -2.03 22.63
CA TYR A 4 14.79 -1.52 21.88
C TYR A 4 14.38 -2.54 20.80
N SER A 5 14.12 -3.79 21.20
CA SER A 5 13.45 -4.78 20.33
C SER A 5 11.94 -4.53 20.34
N SER A 6 11.49 -3.54 19.58
CA SER A 6 10.08 -3.43 19.19
C SER A 6 9.98 -2.98 17.73
N ARG A 7 10.17 -3.92 16.80
CA ARG A 7 9.94 -3.74 15.37
C ARG A 7 8.79 -4.64 14.97
N MET A 8 7.59 -4.10 14.88
CA MET A 8 6.42 -4.87 14.48
C MET A 8 5.89 -4.30 13.18
N GLU A 9 6.05 -5.08 12.11
CA GLU A 9 5.60 -4.71 10.78
C GLU A 9 4.47 -5.63 10.36
N ILE A 10 3.28 -5.05 10.22
CA ILE A 10 2.08 -5.80 9.90
C ILE A 10 1.84 -5.68 8.40
N ILE A 11 1.91 -6.81 7.72
CA ILE A 11 1.57 -6.96 6.31
C ILE A 11 0.18 -7.55 6.21
N ARG A 12 -0.84 -6.70 6.04
CA ARG A 12 -2.23 -7.13 5.84
C ARG A 12 -2.57 -7.15 4.37
N VAL A 13 -2.55 -8.35 3.79
CA VAL A 13 -3.06 -8.58 2.44
C VAL A 13 -4.49 -9.07 2.53
N GLY A 14 -5.41 -8.16 2.24
CA GLY A 14 -6.83 -8.37 1.99
C GLY A 14 -7.06 -8.99 0.62
N ALA A 15 -8.06 -9.85 0.51
CA ALA A 15 -8.61 -10.25 -0.78
C ALA A 15 -10.06 -9.77 -0.87
N PHE A 16 -10.61 -9.63 -2.07
CA PHE A 16 -12.03 -9.40 -2.25
C PHE A 16 -12.52 -10.11 -3.50
N LYS A 17 -13.77 -10.57 -3.45
CA LYS A 17 -14.44 -11.13 -4.61
C LYS A 17 -14.48 -10.08 -5.71
N GLN A 18 -13.83 -10.36 -6.84
CA GLN A 18 -13.89 -9.49 -8.01
C GLN A 18 -15.37 -9.36 -8.40
N SER A 19 -15.94 -8.15 -8.30
CA SER A 19 -17.26 -7.90 -8.87
C SER A 19 -17.19 -8.21 -10.36
N SER A 20 -18.27 -8.70 -10.94
CA SER A 20 -18.41 -9.03 -12.36
C SER A 20 -18.40 -7.78 -13.26
N ASP A 21 -17.52 -6.80 -12.99
CA ASP A 21 -17.27 -5.66 -13.85
C ASP A 21 -16.54 -6.18 -15.09
N LYS A 22 -17.33 -6.63 -16.07
CA LYS A 22 -16.87 -7.16 -17.36
C LYS A 22 -15.86 -6.22 -18.03
N GLN A 23 -16.00 -4.91 -17.82
CA GLN A 23 -15.10 -3.88 -18.32
C GLN A 23 -13.68 -4.02 -17.75
N GLN A 24 -13.51 -4.24 -16.44
CA GLN A 24 -12.17 -4.36 -15.84
C GLN A 24 -11.44 -5.63 -16.33
N LYS A 25 -12.18 -6.73 -16.57
CA LYS A 25 -11.60 -7.95 -17.16
C LYS A 25 -11.15 -7.75 -18.61
N GLN A 26 -11.89 -6.94 -19.37
CA GLN A 26 -11.61 -6.68 -20.78
C GLN A 26 -10.35 -5.83 -20.98
N TYR A 27 -10.07 -4.89 -20.07
CA TYR A 27 -8.82 -4.13 -20.06
C TYR A 27 -7.61 -4.99 -19.65
N ILE A 28 -7.78 -5.93 -18.72
CA ILE A 28 -6.72 -6.86 -18.29
C ILE A 28 -6.38 -7.88 -19.40
N SER A 29 -7.34 -8.30 -20.21
CA SER A 29 -7.14 -9.35 -21.22
C SER A 29 -6.55 -8.87 -22.55
N ASN A 30 -6.54 -7.56 -22.83
CA ASN A 30 -6.37 -7.05 -24.20
C ASN A 30 -5.01 -6.44 -24.56
N GLY A 31 -4.00 -6.37 -23.68
CA GLY A 31 -2.66 -6.01 -24.13
C GLY A 31 -1.73 -5.39 -23.07
N ASN A 32 -0.47 -5.26 -23.46
CA ASN A 32 0.56 -4.52 -22.74
C ASN A 32 0.04 -3.10 -22.41
N LEU A 33 -0.23 -2.84 -21.14
CA LEU A 33 -0.74 -1.56 -20.64
C LEU A 33 0.21 -0.37 -20.91
N HIS A 34 1.43 -0.64 -21.38
CA HIS A 34 2.38 0.36 -21.85
C HIS A 34 1.95 1.10 -23.12
N GLU A 35 0.90 0.64 -23.82
CA GLU A 35 0.44 1.22 -25.10
C GLU A 35 -1.04 1.68 -25.07
N LEU A 36 -1.63 1.90 -23.90
CA LEU A 36 -2.95 2.54 -23.87
C LEU A 36 -2.83 3.97 -24.42
N ASP A 37 -3.63 4.29 -25.43
CA ASP A 37 -3.77 5.68 -25.86
C ASP A 37 -4.40 6.52 -24.74
N SER A 38 -4.23 7.84 -24.81
CA SER A 38 -4.70 8.76 -23.76
C SER A 38 -6.22 8.66 -23.48
N SER A 39 -7.02 8.19 -24.44
CA SER A 39 -8.47 8.05 -24.25
C SER A 39 -8.83 6.77 -23.49
N GLN A 40 -8.12 5.66 -23.76
CA GLN A 40 -8.32 4.40 -23.06
C GLN A 40 -7.85 4.47 -21.61
N ASP A 41 -6.75 5.17 -21.32
CA ASP A 41 -6.32 5.40 -19.94
C ASP A 41 -7.36 6.21 -19.16
N GLN A 42 -7.89 7.30 -19.75
CA GLN A 42 -8.96 8.09 -19.12
C GLN A 42 -10.21 7.25 -18.80
N GLU A 43 -10.66 6.40 -19.73
CA GLU A 43 -11.80 5.51 -19.50
C GLU A 43 -11.53 4.51 -18.36
N TYR A 44 -10.33 3.93 -18.32
CA TYR A 44 -9.93 3.02 -17.25
C TYR A 44 -9.91 3.75 -15.90
N GLN A 45 -9.29 4.94 -15.81
CA GLN A 45 -9.22 5.72 -14.57
C GLN A 45 -10.61 6.15 -14.07
N ALA A 46 -11.55 6.46 -14.98
CA ALA A 46 -12.91 6.84 -14.63
C ALA A 46 -13.67 5.75 -13.83
N LEU A 47 -13.32 4.47 -14.00
CA LEU A 47 -13.90 3.35 -13.23
C LEU A 47 -13.59 3.42 -11.72
N PHE A 48 -12.56 4.19 -11.33
CA PHE A 48 -12.03 4.25 -9.97
C PHE A 48 -12.35 5.54 -9.21
N LYS A 49 -12.83 6.59 -9.90
CA LYS A 49 -13.11 7.95 -9.37
C LYS A 49 -14.02 8.00 -8.13
N ASN A 50 -14.83 6.96 -7.89
CA ASN A 50 -15.68 6.83 -6.69
C ASN A 50 -15.26 5.68 -5.75
N LYS A 51 -14.29 4.84 -6.15
CA LYS A 51 -13.84 3.69 -5.36
C LYS A 51 -12.84 4.12 -4.27
N GLY A 52 -12.09 5.21 -4.47
CA GLY A 52 -11.04 5.68 -3.54
C GLY A 52 -11.51 5.93 -2.12
N LYS A 53 -12.62 6.67 -1.92
CA LYS A 53 -13.20 6.94 -0.57
C LYS A 53 -13.57 5.65 0.17
N ARG A 54 -14.12 4.66 -0.54
CA ARG A 54 -14.47 3.35 0.04
C ARG A 54 -13.22 2.56 0.39
N LYS A 55 -12.19 2.57 -0.47
CA LYS A 55 -10.89 1.94 -0.20
C LYS A 55 -10.25 2.56 1.06
N ALA A 56 -10.20 3.89 1.14
CA ALA A 56 -9.67 4.63 2.28
C ALA A 56 -10.32 4.25 3.60
N LYS A 57 -11.67 4.13 3.63
CA LYS A 57 -12.40 3.68 4.83
C LYS A 57 -11.96 2.29 5.30
N ASN A 58 -11.78 1.35 4.38
CA ASN A 58 -11.35 -0.01 4.70
C ASN A 58 -9.91 -0.04 5.22
N VAL A 59 -9.01 0.70 4.58
CA VAL A 59 -7.61 0.87 5.01
C VAL A 59 -7.59 1.40 6.44
N PHE A 60 -8.32 2.49 6.70
CA PHE A 60 -8.37 3.11 8.01
C PHE A 60 -8.93 2.18 9.09
N GLN A 61 -10.01 1.45 8.83
CA GLN A 61 -10.55 0.47 9.79
C GLN A 61 -9.53 -0.61 10.15
N CYS A 62 -8.74 -1.06 9.16
CA CYS A 62 -7.69 -2.03 9.38
C CYS A 62 -6.56 -1.44 10.23
N VAL A 63 -6.08 -0.26 9.86
CA VAL A 63 -4.98 0.44 10.51
C VAL A 63 -5.35 0.88 11.95
N ASP A 64 -6.58 1.35 12.16
CA ASP A 64 -7.10 1.72 13.49
C ASP A 64 -7.10 0.52 14.44
N ALA A 65 -7.52 -0.65 13.95
CA ALA A 65 -7.45 -1.89 14.72
C ALA A 65 -6.00 -2.27 15.05
N GLU A 66 -5.07 -2.09 14.11
CA GLU A 66 -3.64 -2.37 14.36
C GLU A 66 -3.03 -1.41 15.38
N TYR A 67 -3.34 -0.10 15.32
CA TYR A 67 -2.87 0.84 16.35
C TYR A 67 -3.37 0.47 17.75
N ARG A 68 -4.62 -0.01 17.88
CA ARG A 68 -5.14 -0.50 19.16
C ARG A 68 -4.38 -1.73 19.64
N LEU A 69 -4.03 -2.64 18.74
CA LEU A 69 -3.19 -3.79 19.07
C LEU A 69 -1.77 -3.37 19.45
N TRP A 70 -1.18 -2.37 18.78
CA TRP A 70 0.14 -1.82 19.13
C TRP A 70 0.16 -1.32 20.58
N LYS A 71 -0.86 -0.54 20.97
CA LYS A 71 -1.03 -0.08 22.35
C LYS A 71 -1.05 -1.23 23.36
N SER A 72 -1.65 -2.37 23.01
CA SER A 72 -1.74 -3.52 23.90
C SER A 72 -0.46 -4.37 24.01
N ARG A 73 0.45 -4.27 23.03
CA ARG A 73 1.61 -5.18 22.88
C ARG A 73 2.97 -4.54 23.10
N SER A 74 3.09 -3.24 22.89
CA SER A 74 4.38 -2.59 23.09
C SER A 74 4.66 -2.39 24.57
N ALA A 75 5.87 -2.75 25.01
CA ALA A 75 6.43 -2.27 26.28
C ALA A 75 6.53 -0.72 26.32
N LEU A 76 6.44 -0.07 25.15
CA LEU A 76 6.13 1.34 25.03
C LEU A 76 4.70 1.56 25.52
N GLN A 77 4.63 2.10 26.72
CA GLN A 77 3.44 2.60 27.38
C GLN A 77 2.76 3.70 26.53
N PHE A 78 1.95 3.33 25.54
CA PHE A 78 0.94 4.22 24.96
C PHE A 78 -0.17 4.41 26.02
N ASN A 79 0.15 5.16 27.07
CA ASN A 79 -0.69 5.28 28.26
C ASN A 79 -1.96 6.08 27.97
N SER A 80 -1.98 6.86 26.90
CA SER A 80 -3.02 7.85 26.65
C SER A 80 -3.69 7.67 25.28
N LYS A 81 -4.75 8.45 25.02
CA LYS A 81 -5.39 8.54 23.71
C LYS A 81 -4.57 9.43 22.78
N GLU A 82 -3.88 10.39 23.38
CA GLU A 82 -3.02 11.40 22.80
C GLU A 82 -1.83 10.75 22.11
N ASP A 83 -1.20 9.74 22.71
CA ASP A 83 -0.07 9.02 22.10
C ASP A 83 -0.48 8.29 20.81
N CYS A 84 -1.69 7.72 20.77
CA CYS A 84 -2.23 7.10 19.56
C CYS A 84 -2.52 8.13 18.47
N MET A 85 -3.00 9.32 18.84
CA MET A 85 -3.22 10.41 17.89
C MET A 85 -1.91 10.99 17.36
N ALA A 86 -0.91 11.15 18.23
CA ALA A 86 0.43 11.60 17.85
C ALA A 86 1.09 10.61 16.87
N LEU A 87 0.91 9.31 17.10
CA LEU A 87 1.40 8.30 16.18
C LEU A 87 0.71 8.36 14.81
N ARG A 88 -0.63 8.49 14.78
CA ARG A 88 -1.39 8.59 13.51
C ARG A 88 -1.02 9.82 12.70
N SER A 89 -0.92 10.97 13.36
CA SER A 89 -0.58 12.24 12.71
C SER A 89 0.88 12.27 12.21
N SER A 90 1.76 11.47 12.81
CA SER A 90 3.14 11.28 12.34
C SER A 90 3.33 10.04 11.46
N THR A 91 2.25 9.47 10.91
CA THR A 91 2.32 8.38 9.93
C THR A 91 2.34 8.93 8.51
N ALA A 92 3.41 8.69 7.77
CA ALA A 92 3.41 8.93 6.33
C ALA A 92 2.63 7.83 5.60
N VAL A 93 1.92 8.18 4.53
CA VAL A 93 1.17 7.22 3.71
C VAL A 93 1.77 7.17 2.32
N ILE A 94 2.04 5.96 1.83
CA ILE A 94 2.48 5.72 0.47
C ILE A 94 1.36 4.97 -0.23
N SER A 95 0.85 5.51 -1.32
CA SER A 95 -0.16 4.88 -2.15
C SER A 95 0.48 4.48 -3.48
N ILE A 96 0.49 3.18 -3.78
CA ILE A 96 0.92 2.65 -5.07
C ILE A 96 -0.34 2.36 -5.90
N GLY A 97 -0.42 2.92 -7.11
CA GLY A 97 -1.56 2.74 -8.02
C GLY A 97 -2.87 3.28 -7.45
N GLY A 98 -2.85 4.56 -7.07
CA GLY A 98 -3.94 5.26 -6.38
C GLY A 98 -4.85 6.07 -7.30
N ALA A 99 -4.67 5.99 -8.62
CA ALA A 99 -5.43 6.76 -9.61
C ALA A 99 -5.43 8.27 -9.29
N ASP A 100 -6.60 8.87 -9.14
CA ASP A 100 -6.82 10.30 -8.86
C ASP A 100 -6.40 10.76 -7.44
N GLY A 101 -5.76 9.89 -6.65
CA GLY A 101 -5.30 10.20 -5.30
C GLY A 101 -6.41 10.31 -4.24
N SER A 102 -7.68 10.08 -4.59
CA SER A 102 -8.80 10.18 -3.65
C SER A 102 -8.72 9.16 -2.50
N GLU A 103 -8.10 8.00 -2.73
CA GLU A 103 -7.78 7.04 -1.68
C GLU A 103 -6.78 7.64 -0.67
N LEU A 104 -5.65 8.14 -1.17
CA LEU A 104 -4.59 8.71 -0.34
C LEU A 104 -5.12 9.86 0.50
N LEU A 105 -5.87 10.80 -0.11
CA LEU A 105 -6.52 11.90 0.61
C LEU A 105 -7.42 11.41 1.74
N GLY A 106 -8.25 10.39 1.47
CA GLY A 106 -9.15 9.83 2.47
C GLY A 106 -8.41 9.20 3.65
N ILE A 107 -7.28 8.52 3.37
CA ILE A 107 -6.43 7.93 4.42
C ILE A 107 -5.77 9.03 5.25
N LEU A 108 -5.14 10.02 4.60
CA LEU A 108 -4.48 11.15 5.28
C LEU A 108 -5.44 11.90 6.20
N GLN A 109 -6.64 12.21 5.70
CA GLN A 109 -7.68 12.87 6.49
C GLN A 109 -8.10 12.03 7.70
N SER A 110 -8.24 10.71 7.54
CA SER A 110 -8.65 9.82 8.62
C SER A 110 -7.57 9.63 9.68
N LEU A 111 -6.30 9.64 9.28
CA LEU A 111 -5.15 9.58 10.19
C LEU A 111 -4.84 10.93 10.84
N GLY A 112 -5.31 12.04 10.24
CA GLY A 112 -4.84 13.38 10.60
C GLY A 112 -3.36 13.59 10.25
N SER A 113 -2.88 12.90 9.21
CA SER A 113 -1.51 13.03 8.71
C SER A 113 -1.43 14.01 7.56
N CYS A 114 -0.29 14.69 7.44
CA CYS A 114 0.00 15.63 6.36
C CYS A 114 0.98 15.06 5.33
N HIS A 115 1.52 13.85 5.53
CA HIS A 115 2.60 13.31 4.72
C HIS A 115 2.10 12.16 3.85
N GLY A 116 1.84 12.44 2.58
CA GLY A 116 1.42 11.44 1.60
C GLY A 116 2.32 11.44 0.37
N ILE A 117 2.61 10.26 -0.16
CA ILE A 117 3.27 10.07 -1.46
C ILE A 117 2.38 9.17 -2.31
N LEU A 118 2.04 9.61 -3.51
CA LEU A 118 1.40 8.79 -4.54
C LEU A 118 2.44 8.39 -5.59
N VAL A 119 2.54 7.10 -5.88
CA VAL A 119 3.29 6.58 -7.03
C VAL A 119 2.29 6.03 -8.04
N GLU A 120 2.31 6.60 -9.24
CA GLU A 120 1.36 6.29 -10.29
C GLU A 120 2.04 6.38 -11.65
N ILE A 121 1.72 5.46 -12.56
CA ILE A 121 2.35 5.40 -13.90
C ILE A 121 1.54 6.20 -14.92
N SER A 122 0.23 6.37 -14.70
CA SER A 122 -0.63 7.18 -15.58
C SER A 122 -0.39 8.68 -15.36
N SER A 123 0.06 9.39 -16.41
CA SER A 123 0.19 10.84 -16.41
C SER A 123 -1.13 11.56 -16.13
N PHE A 124 -2.24 11.02 -16.64
CA PHE A 124 -3.57 11.58 -16.42
C PHE A 124 -3.98 11.48 -14.95
N ALA A 125 -3.85 10.30 -14.35
CA ALA A 125 -4.13 10.09 -12.94
C ALA A 125 -3.23 10.95 -12.04
N CYS A 126 -1.95 11.08 -12.38
CA CYS A 126 -1.02 11.98 -11.69
C CYS A 126 -1.48 13.45 -11.73
N ALA A 127 -1.96 13.92 -12.88
CA ALA A 127 -2.50 15.28 -13.01
C ALA A 127 -3.76 15.48 -12.17
N GLU A 128 -4.70 14.52 -12.17
CA GLU A 128 -5.90 14.58 -11.32
C GLU A 128 -5.53 14.56 -9.82
N ALA A 129 -4.57 13.72 -9.41
CA ALA A 129 -4.12 13.66 -8.02
C ALA A 129 -3.50 14.98 -7.53
N ARG A 130 -2.69 15.63 -8.36
CA ARG A 130 -2.14 16.98 -8.06
C ARG A 130 -3.26 18.02 -7.97
N ALA A 131 -4.23 17.98 -8.89
CA ALA A 131 -5.40 18.87 -8.86
C ALA A 131 -6.27 18.68 -7.61
N ASN A 132 -6.33 17.45 -7.07
CA ASN A 132 -7.01 17.12 -5.83
C ASN A 132 -6.20 17.51 -4.56
N GLY A 133 -5.00 18.07 -4.71
CA GLY A 133 -4.19 18.58 -3.61
C GLY A 133 -3.20 17.57 -3.01
N ILE A 134 -2.89 16.47 -3.70
CA ILE A 134 -1.74 15.64 -3.32
C ILE A 134 -0.44 16.36 -3.70
N GLU A 135 0.34 16.72 -2.69
CA GLU A 135 1.59 17.47 -2.89
C GLU A 135 2.71 16.63 -3.52
N HIS A 136 2.85 15.36 -3.12
CA HIS A 136 3.90 14.48 -3.61
C HIS A 136 3.33 13.37 -4.49
N VAL A 137 3.33 13.61 -5.79
CA VAL A 137 2.95 12.65 -6.84
C VAL A 137 4.18 12.35 -7.70
N ILE A 138 4.64 11.10 -7.64
CA ILE A 138 5.75 10.57 -8.44
C ILE A 138 5.14 9.82 -9.62
N GLU A 139 5.37 10.37 -10.81
CA GLU A 139 4.92 9.79 -12.08
C GLU A 139 6.02 8.89 -12.63
N SER A 140 5.95 7.60 -12.30
CA SER A 140 7.00 6.64 -12.64
C SER A 140 6.51 5.20 -12.49
N ASP A 141 7.22 4.28 -13.13
CA ASP A 141 7.20 2.87 -12.74
C ASP A 141 7.52 2.73 -11.24
N VAL A 142 6.82 1.81 -10.57
CA VAL A 142 6.92 1.63 -9.12
C VAL A 142 8.31 1.19 -8.67
N MET A 143 9.02 0.40 -9.48
CA MET A 143 10.35 -0.06 -9.13
C MET A 143 11.37 1.07 -9.27
N ASP A 144 11.18 1.94 -10.27
CA ASP A 144 12.05 3.10 -10.50
C ASP A 144 11.81 4.22 -9.47
N ALA A 145 10.59 4.36 -8.97
CA ALA A 145 10.25 5.32 -7.92
C ALA A 145 10.79 4.95 -6.52
N ALA A 146 11.17 3.68 -6.31
CA ALA A 146 11.40 3.15 -4.96
C ALA A 146 12.46 3.91 -4.17
N GLN A 147 13.59 4.22 -4.82
CA GLN A 147 14.69 4.94 -4.17
C GLN A 147 14.27 6.36 -3.77
N GLU A 148 13.58 7.09 -4.65
CA GLU A 148 13.11 8.45 -4.36
C GLU A 148 12.14 8.46 -3.18
N VAL A 149 11.17 7.54 -3.18
CA VAL A 149 10.18 7.38 -2.10
C VAL A 149 10.88 7.12 -0.77
N VAL A 150 11.78 6.12 -0.73
CA VAL A 150 12.50 5.75 0.49
C VAL A 150 13.32 6.92 1.02
N LEU A 151 14.10 7.60 0.18
CA LEU A 151 14.91 8.74 0.59
C LEU A 151 14.04 9.88 1.14
N LYS A 152 12.89 10.14 0.53
CA LYS A 152 11.94 11.16 1.02
C LYS A 152 11.45 10.85 2.43
N LEU A 153 11.07 9.59 2.69
CA LEU A 153 10.56 9.11 3.98
C LEU A 153 11.62 9.17 5.07
N LEU A 154 12.84 8.72 4.76
CA LEU A 154 13.96 8.77 5.70
C LEU A 154 14.31 10.23 6.06
N ASN A 155 14.30 11.14 5.08
CA ASN A 155 14.49 12.56 5.35
C ASN A 155 13.36 13.17 6.20
N TRP A 156 12.09 12.73 6.04
CA TRP A 156 11.02 13.15 6.94
C TRP A 156 11.19 12.58 8.35
N GLN A 157 11.69 11.36 8.48
CA GLN A 157 12.01 10.75 9.76
C GLN A 157 13.14 11.50 10.48
N GLU A 158 14.24 11.80 9.78
CA GLU A 158 15.38 12.56 10.32
C GLU A 158 14.96 13.94 10.83
N LYS A 159 13.98 14.57 10.16
CA LYS A 159 13.38 15.84 10.59
C LYS A 159 12.36 15.71 11.72
N GLY A 160 12.09 14.50 12.21
CA GLY A 160 11.10 14.22 13.24
C GLY A 160 9.65 14.43 12.79
N GLN A 161 9.39 14.53 11.48
CA GLN A 161 8.05 14.74 10.93
C GLN A 161 7.25 13.44 10.85
N VAL A 162 7.95 12.33 10.65
CA VAL A 162 7.35 11.00 10.46
C VAL A 162 8.00 10.00 11.41
N SER A 163 7.18 9.22 12.10
CA SER A 163 7.64 8.14 13.00
C SER A 163 7.20 6.74 12.54
N SER A 164 6.32 6.69 11.53
CA SER A 164 5.76 5.46 10.99
C SER A 164 5.31 5.64 9.55
N VAL A 165 5.21 4.55 8.81
CA VAL A 165 4.79 4.52 7.40
C VAL A 165 3.66 3.53 7.23
N LEU A 166 2.66 3.90 6.45
CA LEU A 166 1.62 3.05 5.92
C LEU A 166 1.78 2.92 4.41
N PHE A 167 2.17 1.74 3.96
CA PHE A 167 2.19 1.33 2.57
C PHE A 167 0.80 0.84 2.15
N SER A 168 0.18 1.43 1.14
CA SER A 168 -1.13 1.03 0.60
C SER A 168 -1.01 0.60 -0.87
N CYS A 169 -1.27 -0.68 -1.15
CA CYS A 169 -1.31 -1.26 -2.49
C CYS A 169 -2.71 -1.83 -2.78
N GLN A 170 -3.60 -1.06 -3.40
CA GLN A 170 -5.00 -1.46 -3.56
C GLN A 170 -5.35 -1.87 -4.98
N SER A 171 -5.34 -3.18 -5.24
CA SER A 171 -5.62 -3.82 -6.54
C SER A 171 -4.54 -3.49 -7.56
N VAL A 172 -3.29 -3.65 -7.15
CA VAL A 172 -2.13 -3.26 -7.95
C VAL A 172 -1.11 -4.39 -8.04
N LEU A 173 -0.89 -5.15 -6.96
CA LEU A 173 0.13 -6.21 -6.93
C LEU A 173 -0.08 -7.29 -7.99
N HIS A 174 -1.33 -7.53 -8.41
CA HIS A 174 -1.64 -8.46 -9.49
C HIS A 174 -1.33 -7.92 -10.90
N GLU A 175 -1.27 -6.60 -11.06
CA GLU A 175 -0.98 -5.93 -12.34
C GLU A 175 0.51 -5.62 -12.50
N LEU A 176 1.26 -5.46 -11.40
CA LEU A 176 2.68 -5.10 -11.44
C LEU A 176 3.56 -6.03 -12.31
N PRO A 177 3.36 -7.36 -12.33
CA PRO A 177 4.16 -8.23 -13.22
C PRO A 177 4.05 -7.88 -14.71
N THR A 178 2.92 -7.31 -15.15
CA THR A 178 2.71 -6.91 -16.55
C THR A 178 2.95 -5.42 -16.78
N ARG A 179 2.92 -4.60 -15.73
CA ARG A 179 3.16 -3.15 -15.80
C ARG A 179 4.62 -2.73 -15.55
N SER A 180 5.43 -3.60 -14.96
CA SER A 180 6.82 -3.32 -14.62
C SER A 180 7.70 -4.52 -14.92
N SER A 181 8.58 -4.40 -15.91
CA SER A 181 9.51 -5.48 -16.30
C SER A 181 10.55 -5.82 -15.23
N LYS A 182 10.78 -4.91 -14.27
CA LYS A 182 11.71 -5.07 -13.14
C LYS A 182 11.03 -5.69 -11.92
N PHE A 183 9.71 -5.85 -11.95
CA PHE A 183 8.96 -6.27 -10.77
C PHE A 183 9.12 -7.77 -10.51
N THR A 184 9.68 -8.07 -9.34
CA THR A 184 9.35 -9.29 -8.60
C THR A 184 8.79 -8.88 -7.25
N ARG A 185 7.91 -9.69 -6.65
CA ARG A 185 7.31 -9.36 -5.34
C ARG A 185 8.39 -9.18 -4.28
N GLU A 186 9.40 -10.03 -4.30
CA GLU A 186 10.52 -9.98 -3.37
C GLU A 186 11.32 -8.68 -3.54
N GLU A 187 11.74 -8.35 -4.77
CA GLU A 187 12.51 -7.13 -5.02
C GLU A 187 11.69 -5.87 -4.72
N PHE A 188 10.38 -5.87 -5.00
CA PHE A 188 9.49 -4.78 -4.61
C PHE A 188 9.45 -4.59 -3.09
N LEU A 189 9.25 -5.67 -2.32
CA LEU A 189 9.21 -5.58 -0.86
C LEU A 189 10.57 -5.18 -0.29
N LYS A 190 11.68 -5.71 -0.80
CA LYS A 190 13.03 -5.32 -0.39
C LYS A 190 13.31 -3.85 -0.67
N ALA A 191 13.03 -3.38 -1.89
CA ALA A 191 13.32 -2.01 -2.31
C ALA A 191 12.64 -0.96 -1.43
N TYR A 192 11.41 -1.23 -0.97
CA TYR A 192 10.64 -0.30 -0.15
C TYR A 192 10.75 -0.55 1.35
N LEU A 193 10.58 -1.79 1.80
CA LEU A 193 10.46 -2.08 3.22
C LEU A 193 11.83 -2.13 3.89
N GLU A 194 12.79 -2.87 3.34
CA GLU A 194 14.08 -3.16 4.00
C GLU A 194 14.80 -1.91 4.53
N PRO A 195 14.94 -0.80 3.76
CA PRO A 195 15.56 0.43 4.26
C PRO A 195 14.78 1.09 5.39
N LEU A 196 13.43 1.06 5.30
CA LEU A 196 12.55 1.63 6.32
C LEU A 196 12.66 0.83 7.63
N ILE A 197 12.63 -0.51 7.56
CA ILE A 197 12.83 -1.36 8.75
C ILE A 197 14.22 -1.09 9.35
N ALA A 198 15.25 -1.02 8.51
CA ALA A 198 16.64 -0.82 8.94
C ALA A 198 16.82 0.50 9.68
N SER A 199 16.16 1.57 9.22
CA SER A 199 16.14 2.89 9.87
C SER A 199 15.38 2.92 11.20
N GLY A 200 14.71 1.82 11.58
CA GLY A 200 13.87 1.75 12.78
C GLY A 200 12.50 2.41 12.62
N LEU A 201 12.13 2.79 11.40
CA LEU A 201 10.83 3.35 11.11
C LEU A 201 9.76 2.24 11.21
N ARG A 202 8.63 2.55 11.85
CA ARG A 202 7.56 1.56 12.02
C ARG A 202 6.76 1.44 10.73
N THR A 203 6.82 0.29 10.08
CA THR A 203 6.19 0.11 8.77
C THR A 203 4.94 -0.77 8.85
N MET A 204 3.84 -0.32 8.26
CA MET A 204 2.66 -1.13 8.01
C MET A 204 2.50 -1.27 6.51
N PHE A 205 2.31 -2.50 6.04
CA PHE A 205 2.01 -2.77 4.63
C PHE A 205 0.58 -3.27 4.52
N TYR A 206 -0.23 -2.58 3.74
CA TYR A 206 -1.62 -2.93 3.52
C TYR A 206 -1.83 -3.12 2.02
N ALA A 207 -2.21 -4.32 1.63
CA ALA A 207 -2.59 -4.61 0.25
C ALA A 207 -4.01 -5.16 0.19
N ARG A 208 -4.71 -4.90 -0.91
CA ARG A 208 -6.02 -5.50 -1.16
C ARG A 208 -6.15 -5.85 -2.63
N GLU A 209 -6.17 -7.13 -2.94
CA GLU A 209 -6.11 -7.60 -4.32
C GLU A 209 -7.40 -8.33 -4.73
N PRO A 210 -7.81 -8.26 -6.00
CA PRO A 210 -8.85 -9.12 -6.51
C PRO A 210 -8.36 -10.56 -6.46
N CYS A 211 -9.16 -11.44 -5.87
CA CYS A 211 -8.93 -12.87 -5.90
C CYS A 211 -10.01 -13.53 -6.76
N SER A 212 -9.61 -14.50 -7.58
CA SER A 212 -10.55 -15.44 -8.23
C SER A 212 -10.38 -16.80 -7.57
N PRO A 213 -11.23 -17.20 -6.63
CA PRO A 213 -11.12 -18.54 -6.09
C PRO A 213 -11.81 -19.52 -7.04
N VAL A 214 -11.08 -20.53 -7.48
CA VAL A 214 -11.72 -21.80 -7.84
C VAL A 214 -12.13 -22.54 -6.54
N ASN A 215 -11.48 -22.27 -5.39
CA ASN A 215 -11.59 -23.06 -4.15
C ASN A 215 -11.82 -22.28 -2.84
N TRP A 216 -12.24 -21.01 -2.84
CA TRP A 216 -12.63 -20.35 -1.58
C TRP A 216 -14.11 -20.54 -1.29
N SER A 217 -14.43 -20.76 -0.02
CA SER A 217 -15.82 -20.73 0.44
C SER A 217 -16.43 -19.37 0.10
N GLN A 218 -17.69 -19.37 -0.34
CA GLN A 218 -18.42 -18.14 -0.67
C GLN A 218 -18.57 -17.18 0.53
N GLU A 219 -18.21 -17.63 1.73
CA GLU A 219 -18.31 -16.91 3.00
C GLU A 219 -17.05 -16.11 3.35
N THR A 220 -15.93 -16.29 2.64
CA THR A 220 -14.68 -15.59 2.95
C THR A 220 -14.50 -14.34 2.08
N ASP A 221 -14.96 -13.19 2.58
CA ASP A 221 -14.87 -11.92 1.86
C ASP A 221 -13.46 -11.28 1.85
N SER A 222 -12.58 -11.69 2.78
CA SER A 222 -11.18 -11.27 2.82
C SER A 222 -10.31 -12.24 3.62
N VAL A 223 -9.12 -12.54 3.13
CA VAL A 223 -8.04 -13.11 3.94
C VAL A 223 -7.23 -11.95 4.52
N ALA A 224 -6.74 -12.04 5.75
CA ALA A 224 -5.77 -11.10 6.29
C ALA A 224 -4.52 -11.87 6.68
N ILE A 225 -3.43 -11.67 5.93
CA ILE A 225 -2.11 -12.10 6.40
C ILE A 225 -1.71 -11.13 7.53
N ARG A 226 -1.06 -11.63 8.58
CA ARG A 226 -0.47 -10.79 9.63
C ARG A 226 0.88 -11.39 9.95
N LEU A 227 1.93 -10.66 9.64
CA LEU A 227 3.29 -11.03 10.00
C LEU A 227 3.70 -10.16 11.18
N PHE A 228 4.45 -10.76 12.11
CA PHE A 228 4.89 -10.09 13.33
C PHE A 228 6.40 -10.24 13.39
N LYS A 229 7.09 -9.09 13.30
CA LYS A 229 8.56 -8.97 13.26
C LYS A 229 9.09 -9.46 11.91
N LEU A 230 9.60 -8.52 11.12
CA LEU A 230 10.33 -8.82 9.89
C LEU A 230 11.81 -8.52 10.16
N ASP A 231 12.66 -9.53 10.04
CA ASP A 231 14.06 -9.37 9.73
C ASP A 231 14.30 -9.59 8.22
N LYS A 232 15.55 -9.51 7.77
CA LYS A 232 15.86 -9.65 6.34
C LYS A 232 15.49 -11.03 5.78
N THR A 233 15.52 -12.09 6.60
CA THR A 233 15.13 -13.44 6.19
C THR A 233 13.62 -13.58 6.01
N ASP A 234 12.82 -12.70 6.64
CA ASP A 234 11.36 -12.77 6.58
C ASP A 234 10.75 -12.19 5.28
N ILE A 235 11.45 -11.33 4.52
CA ILE A 235 10.87 -10.68 3.33
C ILE A 235 10.55 -11.69 2.21
N GLU A 236 11.41 -12.68 2.00
CA GLU A 236 11.16 -13.74 1.01
C GLU A 236 9.94 -14.59 1.42
N ASP A 237 9.84 -14.95 2.70
CA ASP A 237 8.70 -15.69 3.26
C ASP A 237 7.40 -14.90 3.14
N VAL A 238 7.44 -13.58 3.37
CA VAL A 238 6.32 -12.67 3.10
C VAL A 238 5.91 -12.77 1.63
N ALA A 239 6.87 -12.59 0.71
CA ALA A 239 6.60 -12.60 -0.72
C ALA A 239 5.96 -13.92 -1.15
N ASN A 240 6.44 -15.04 -0.61
CA ASN A 240 5.93 -16.39 -0.85
C ASN A 240 4.51 -16.57 -0.31
N GLU A 241 4.22 -16.12 0.92
CA GLU A 241 2.86 -16.19 1.49
C GLU A 241 1.87 -15.30 0.72
N ILE A 242 2.28 -14.09 0.31
CA ILE A 242 1.47 -13.25 -0.58
C ILE A 242 1.17 -13.99 -1.88
N ALA A 243 2.19 -14.56 -2.54
CA ALA A 243 2.02 -15.29 -3.79
C ALA A 243 1.04 -16.48 -3.65
N LYS A 244 1.22 -17.28 -2.59
CA LYS A 244 0.36 -18.43 -2.27
C LYS A 244 -1.10 -18.03 -2.06
N LYS A 245 -1.36 -16.92 -1.37
CA LYS A 245 -2.72 -16.46 -1.06
C LYS A 245 -3.42 -15.79 -2.25
N LEU A 246 -2.68 -15.08 -3.09
CA LEU A 246 -3.28 -14.37 -4.22
C LEU A 246 -3.64 -15.28 -5.40
N SER A 247 -3.22 -16.56 -5.40
CA SER A 247 -3.48 -17.49 -6.51
C SER A 247 -3.08 -16.92 -7.88
N ILE A 248 -2.13 -15.96 -7.88
CA ILE A 248 -1.50 -15.47 -9.11
C ILE A 248 -0.51 -16.57 -9.48
N GLN A 249 -1.00 -17.55 -10.24
CA GLN A 249 -0.12 -18.51 -10.91
C GLN A 249 0.96 -17.69 -11.64
N ARG A 250 2.23 -18.10 -11.48
CA ARG A 250 3.32 -17.57 -12.31
C ARG A 250 2.85 -17.62 -13.76
N LEU A 251 2.59 -16.46 -14.37
CA LEU A 251 2.52 -16.33 -15.82
C LEU A 251 3.95 -16.41 -16.35
#